data_AF-A0A7S0VX40-F1
#
_entry.id   AF-A0A7S0VX40-F1
#
_cell.length_a   1.000
_cell.length_b   1.000
_cell.length_c   1.000
_cell.angle_alpha   90.00
_cell.angle_beta   90.00
_cell.angle_gamma   90.00
#
_symmetry.space_group_name_H-M   'P 1'
#
loop_
_entity.id
_entity.type
_entity.pdbx_description
1 polymer ?
#
loop_
_entity_poly.entity_id
_entity_poly.type
_entity_poly.pdbx_seq_one_letter_code
_entity_poly.pdbx_strand_id
1 'polypeptide(L)'
;MKATTPKGKGWGFSLTRSTPKAKEESGFHSLQSELLRQSAAWDLDSARDAASREVQALVSGPEALSKLSKLREEYEQQLAGVEVQLSLAAGRQADEAKAILKLAERCKEGIEKVEAMQGGLSGKLEGVLGAVPHYDLLRRVYVTRRNLSKTLVDLDSIVAVPTEMKRIEAILDEEGDQDAKDHALPEVHKSLMQLERRQEAALYQARASMEERQSLERQFGKLERFFDRVSGRIWQIVRNCTVEAQARPAVLVKALQMIERQER
;
A
#
# COMPACT_ATOMS: atom_id res chain seq x y z
N MET A 1 -61.62 3.73 36.07
CA MET A 1 -61.15 2.36 36.30
C MET A 1 -59.63 2.36 36.27
N LYS A 2 -59.00 1.90 37.35
CA LYS A 2 -57.56 1.69 37.52
C LYS A 2 -57.21 0.24 37.14
N ALA A 3 -56.07 0.03 36.49
CA ALA A 3 -55.24 -1.19 36.54
C ALA A 3 -53.92 -0.89 35.79
N THR A 4 -52.78 -0.61 36.45
CA THR A 4 -51.76 -1.52 37.04
C THR A 4 -50.89 -2.31 36.04
N THR A 5 -49.68 -1.77 35.82
CA THR A 5 -48.30 -2.36 35.75
C THR A 5 -48.07 -3.86 35.44
N PRO A 6 -46.93 -4.20 34.78
CA PRO A 6 -45.66 -4.48 35.51
C PRO A 6 -44.41 -3.88 34.81
N LYS A 7 -43.58 -3.08 35.48
CA LYS A 7 -42.29 -3.43 36.13
C LYS A 7 -41.44 -4.50 35.40
N GLY A 8 -40.54 -4.05 34.53
CA GLY A 8 -39.37 -4.79 34.03
C GLY A 8 -38.09 -4.36 34.78
N LYS A 9 -37.28 -5.34 35.18
CA LYS A 9 -36.11 -5.25 36.05
C LYS A 9 -34.78 -5.16 35.27
N GLY A 10 -33.79 -4.48 35.86
CA GLY A 10 -32.34 -4.68 35.70
C GLY A 10 -31.76 -4.27 34.34
N TRP A 11 -30.54 -3.73 34.21
CA TRP A 11 -29.33 -3.92 34.99
C TRP A 11 -28.51 -2.62 34.95
N GLY A 12 -28.19 -2.06 36.11
CA GLY A 12 -27.14 -1.06 36.24
C GLY A 12 -25.79 -1.77 36.31
N PHE A 13 -24.91 -1.54 35.35
CA PHE A 13 -23.49 -1.89 35.45
C PHE A 13 -22.70 -0.62 35.75
N SER A 14 -22.59 -0.28 37.03
CA SER A 14 -21.54 0.59 37.53
C SER A 14 -20.24 -0.22 37.60
N LEU A 15 -19.37 -0.08 36.60
CA LEU A 15 -18.01 -0.60 36.65
C LEU A 15 -17.11 0.38 37.41
N THR A 16 -17.23 0.37 38.73
CA THR A 16 -16.13 0.78 39.61
C THR A 16 -15.09 -0.35 39.59
N ARG A 17 -14.14 -0.30 38.65
CA ARG A 17 -12.89 -1.06 38.80
C ARG A 17 -12.02 -0.36 39.83
N SER A 18 -12.32 -0.61 41.11
CA SER A 18 -11.32 -0.52 42.17
C SER A 18 -10.26 -1.57 41.84
N THR A 19 -9.01 -1.16 41.67
CA THR A 19 -7.86 -2.05 41.44
C THR A 19 -7.28 -2.49 42.79
N PRO A 20 -7.41 -3.76 43.21
CA PRO A 20 -6.61 -4.31 44.31
C PRO A 20 -5.37 -4.99 43.70
N LYS A 21 -4.54 -4.28 42.93
CA LYS A 21 -3.33 -4.89 42.32
C LYS A 21 -2.03 -4.61 43.08
N ALA A 22 -2.00 -3.57 43.91
CA ALA A 22 -0.75 -3.16 44.56
C ALA A 22 -0.40 -3.92 45.86
N LYS A 23 -1.34 -4.63 46.49
CA LYS A 23 -1.09 -5.36 47.75
C LYS A 23 -0.80 -6.85 47.59
N GLU A 24 -1.26 -7.49 46.52
CA GLU A 24 -0.97 -8.91 46.26
C GLU A 24 0.43 -9.11 45.68
N GLU A 25 0.92 -8.17 44.87
CA GLU A 25 2.28 -8.24 44.30
C GLU A 25 3.38 -8.10 45.38
N SER A 26 3.14 -7.33 46.46
CA SER A 26 4.13 -7.21 47.55
C SER A 26 4.20 -8.43 48.47
N GLY A 27 3.07 -9.13 48.68
CA GLY A 27 3.03 -10.36 49.48
C GLY A 27 3.58 -11.58 48.74
N PHE A 28 3.43 -11.63 47.42
CA PHE A 28 3.97 -12.71 46.60
C PHE A 28 5.51 -12.65 46.53
N HIS A 29 6.07 -11.44 46.39
CA HIS A 29 7.53 -11.25 46.42
C HIS A 29 8.15 -11.55 47.80
N SER A 30 7.45 -11.27 48.91
CA SER A 30 7.98 -11.60 50.25
C SER A 30 8.03 -13.10 50.50
N LEU A 31 6.97 -13.83 50.12
CA LEU A 31 6.92 -15.29 50.26
C LEU A 31 7.95 -16.00 49.37
N GLN A 32 8.16 -15.53 48.14
CA GLN A 32 9.22 -16.04 47.27
C GLN A 32 10.60 -15.81 47.86
N SER A 33 10.83 -14.66 48.49
CA SER A 33 12.12 -14.33 49.13
C SER A 33 12.39 -15.17 50.39
N GLU A 34 11.35 -15.49 51.17
CA GLU A 34 11.46 -16.38 52.35
C GLU A 34 11.67 -17.84 51.96
N LEU A 35 10.97 -18.33 50.92
CA LEU A 35 11.18 -19.68 50.38
C LEU A 35 12.59 -19.86 49.81
N LEU A 36 13.12 -18.86 49.10
CA LEU A 36 14.50 -18.90 48.60
C LEU A 36 15.53 -18.90 49.74
N ARG A 37 15.29 -18.14 50.81
CA ARG A 37 16.16 -18.13 52.01
C ARG A 37 16.11 -19.44 52.79
N GLN A 38 14.92 -20.01 52.99
CA GLN A 38 14.79 -21.34 53.60
C GLN A 38 15.41 -22.42 52.73
N SER A 39 15.32 -22.29 51.40
CA SER A 39 15.96 -23.23 50.47
C SER A 39 17.49 -23.22 50.59
N ALA A 40 18.09 -22.02 50.59
CA ALA A 40 19.54 -21.89 50.72
C ALA A 40 20.06 -22.35 52.10
N ALA A 41 19.24 -22.26 53.15
CA ALA A 41 19.61 -22.68 54.50
C ALA A 41 19.69 -24.21 54.65
N TRP A 42 18.77 -24.98 54.05
CA TRP A 42 18.83 -26.45 54.12
C TRP A 42 19.98 -27.02 53.29
N ASP A 43 20.33 -26.36 52.19
CA ASP A 43 21.47 -26.75 51.34
C ASP A 43 22.80 -26.58 52.08
N LEU A 44 22.94 -25.53 52.89
CA LEU A 44 24.17 -25.24 53.66
C LEU A 44 24.43 -26.25 54.78
N ASP A 45 23.41 -26.59 55.56
CA ASP A 45 23.56 -27.56 56.66
C ASP A 45 23.82 -28.98 56.12
N SER A 46 23.13 -29.36 55.04
CA SER A 46 23.37 -30.64 54.35
C SER A 46 24.78 -30.73 53.77
N ALA A 47 25.27 -29.66 53.14
CA ALA A 47 26.63 -29.58 52.62
C ALA A 47 27.68 -29.66 53.73
N ARG A 48 27.43 -29.01 54.87
CA ARG A 48 28.32 -29.05 56.04
C ARG A 48 28.40 -30.45 56.65
N ASP A 49 27.28 -31.15 56.77
CA ASP A 49 27.24 -32.52 57.27
C ASP A 49 27.95 -33.48 56.32
N ALA A 50 27.77 -33.33 54.99
CA ALA A 50 28.49 -34.12 54.00
C ALA A 50 30.01 -33.89 54.06
N ALA A 51 30.45 -32.64 54.15
CA ALA A 51 31.86 -32.28 54.28
C ALA A 51 32.47 -32.87 55.57
N SER A 52 31.72 -32.85 56.68
CA SER A 52 32.19 -33.43 57.95
C SER A 52 32.41 -34.95 57.87
N ARG A 53 31.53 -35.66 57.14
CA ARG A 53 31.65 -37.12 56.91
C ARG A 53 32.82 -37.45 55.99
N GLU A 54 33.06 -36.64 54.98
CA GLU A 54 34.19 -36.79 54.05
C GLU A 54 35.53 -36.60 54.79
N VAL A 55 35.66 -35.55 55.61
CA VAL A 55 36.85 -35.33 56.44
C VAL A 55 37.06 -36.48 57.43
N GLN A 56 35.98 -37.00 58.03
CA GLN A 56 36.05 -38.14 58.94
C GLN A 56 36.52 -39.43 58.24
N ALA A 57 36.11 -39.65 56.98
CA ALA A 57 36.54 -40.78 56.17
C ALA A 57 38.01 -40.67 55.71
N LEU A 58 38.52 -39.45 55.53
CA LEU A 58 39.91 -39.21 55.13
C LEU A 58 40.92 -39.38 56.28
N VAL A 59 40.48 -39.20 57.55
CA VAL A 59 41.34 -39.22 58.75
C VAL A 59 41.20 -40.51 59.58
N SER A 60 40.60 -41.57 59.03
CA SER A 60 40.26 -42.79 59.79
C SER A 60 41.45 -43.65 60.26
N GLY A 61 42.70 -43.35 59.82
CA GLY A 61 43.90 -44.13 60.16
C GLY A 61 45.11 -43.26 60.51
N PRO A 62 46.04 -43.74 61.37
CA PRO A 62 47.18 -42.95 61.86
C PRO A 62 48.17 -42.54 60.77
N GLU A 63 48.30 -43.31 59.68
CA GLU A 63 49.14 -42.94 58.53
C GLU A 63 48.56 -41.75 57.74
N ALA A 64 47.24 -41.53 57.77
CA ALA A 64 46.58 -40.43 57.07
C ALA A 64 46.90 -39.05 57.69
N LEU A 65 47.18 -39.01 58.99
CA LEU A 65 47.60 -37.79 59.69
C LEU A 65 48.91 -37.20 59.12
N SER A 66 49.79 -38.04 58.58
CA SER A 66 51.04 -37.59 57.95
C SER A 66 50.85 -36.89 56.60
N LYS A 67 49.72 -37.12 55.92
CA LYS A 67 49.37 -36.55 54.60
C LYS A 67 48.46 -35.33 54.71
N LEU A 68 48.04 -34.98 55.93
CA LEU A 68 47.01 -33.98 56.20
C LEU A 68 47.45 -32.55 55.79
N SER A 69 48.75 -32.24 55.89
CA SER A 69 49.28 -30.96 55.40
C SER A 69 49.17 -30.80 53.89
N LYS A 70 49.45 -31.86 53.12
CA LYS A 70 49.33 -31.86 51.65
C LYS A 70 47.87 -31.79 51.22
N LEU A 71 47.00 -32.58 51.85
CA LEU A 71 45.55 -32.52 51.59
C LEU A 71 45.01 -31.11 51.86
N ARG A 72 45.40 -30.51 52.99
CA ARG A 72 45.00 -29.14 53.33
C ARG A 72 45.43 -28.15 52.25
N GLU A 73 46.66 -28.25 51.78
CA GLU A 73 47.17 -27.37 50.72
C GLU A 73 46.42 -27.58 49.39
N GLU A 74 46.07 -28.82 49.05
CA GLU A 74 45.23 -29.14 47.89
C GLU A 74 43.81 -28.57 48.02
N TYR A 75 43.17 -28.69 49.18
CA TYR A 75 41.83 -28.11 49.43
C TYR A 75 41.87 -26.57 49.50
N GLU A 76 42.93 -25.96 50.01
CA GLU A 76 43.11 -24.50 49.99
C GLU A 76 43.25 -23.99 48.53
N GLN A 77 43.95 -24.73 47.67
CA GLN A 77 44.02 -24.42 46.23
C GLN A 77 42.67 -24.62 45.52
N GLN A 78 41.93 -25.68 45.84
CA GLN A 78 40.59 -25.92 45.30
C GLN A 78 39.61 -24.84 45.75
N LEU A 79 39.63 -24.44 47.02
CA LEU A 79 38.82 -23.37 47.56
C LEU A 79 39.10 -22.05 46.84
N ALA A 80 40.37 -21.68 46.68
CA ALA A 80 40.75 -20.48 45.94
C ALA A 80 40.28 -20.53 44.48
N GLY A 81 40.35 -21.71 43.83
CA GLY A 81 39.82 -21.92 42.48
C GLY A 81 38.30 -21.73 42.39
N VAL A 82 37.56 -22.29 43.36
CA VAL A 82 36.10 -22.17 43.44
C VAL A 82 35.68 -20.73 43.77
N GLU A 83 36.38 -20.03 44.66
CA GLU A 83 36.12 -18.62 44.98
C GLU A 83 36.29 -17.72 43.75
N VAL A 84 37.35 -17.95 42.96
CA VAL A 84 37.55 -17.24 41.69
C VAL A 84 36.41 -17.53 40.71
N GLN A 85 36.02 -18.80 40.55
CA GLN A 85 34.91 -19.18 39.67
C GLN A 85 33.58 -18.56 40.12
N LEU A 86 33.29 -18.56 41.42
CA LEU A 86 32.10 -17.93 42.00
C LEU A 86 32.10 -16.42 41.77
N SER A 87 33.23 -15.74 42.01
CA SER A 87 33.33 -14.29 41.77
C SER A 87 33.08 -13.93 40.31
N LEU A 88 33.58 -14.76 39.39
CA LEU A 88 33.45 -14.56 37.95
C LEU A 88 32.02 -14.87 37.48
N ALA A 89 31.39 -15.91 38.03
CA ALA A 89 29.99 -16.24 37.77
C ALA A 89 29.04 -15.15 38.31
N ALA A 90 29.28 -14.68 39.54
CA ALA A 90 28.51 -13.60 40.15
C ALA A 90 28.66 -12.29 39.36
N GLY A 91 29.88 -11.97 38.89
CA GLY A 91 30.14 -10.83 38.02
C GLY A 91 29.37 -10.93 36.70
N ARG A 92 29.40 -12.08 36.03
CA ARG A 92 28.63 -12.35 34.80
C ARG A 92 27.13 -12.19 35.02
N GLN A 93 26.59 -12.79 36.08
CA GLN A 93 25.17 -12.69 36.38
C GLN A 93 24.73 -11.26 36.69
N ALA A 94 25.58 -10.48 37.38
CA ALA A 94 25.33 -9.06 37.62
C ALA A 94 25.32 -8.24 36.32
N ASP A 95 26.22 -8.53 35.38
CA ASP A 95 26.29 -7.83 34.10
C ASP A 95 25.15 -8.23 33.16
N GLU A 96 24.75 -9.51 33.16
CA GLU A 96 23.54 -9.98 32.48
C GLU A 96 22.28 -9.30 33.03
N ALA A 97 22.14 -9.20 34.36
CA ALA A 97 21.03 -8.52 34.99
C ALA A 97 20.97 -7.03 34.60
N LYS A 98 22.11 -6.33 34.54
CA LYS A 98 22.18 -4.95 34.05
C LYS A 98 21.79 -4.84 32.58
N ALA A 99 22.20 -5.80 31.74
CA ALA A 99 21.84 -5.81 30.32
C ALA A 99 20.33 -6.02 30.13
N ILE A 100 19.73 -6.94 30.90
CA ILE A 100 18.28 -7.18 30.91
C ILE A 100 17.52 -5.94 31.36
N LEU A 101 17.99 -5.26 32.42
CA LEU A 101 17.36 -4.03 32.92
C LEU A 101 17.34 -2.94 31.85
N LYS A 102 18.48 -2.72 31.17
CA LYS A 102 18.56 -1.76 30.04
C LYS A 102 17.63 -2.13 28.89
N LEU A 103 17.45 -3.43 28.62
CA LEU A 103 16.53 -3.90 27.59
C LEU A 103 15.08 -3.62 28.00
N ALA A 104 14.73 -3.88 29.25
CA ALA A 104 13.40 -3.63 29.80
C ALA A 104 13.04 -2.13 29.78
N GLU A 105 13.99 -1.25 30.09
CA GLU A 105 13.82 0.21 29.97
C GLU A 105 13.52 0.62 28.52
N ARG A 106 14.26 0.09 27.53
CA ARG A 106 13.97 0.34 26.11
C ARG A 106 12.61 -0.18 25.67
N CYS A 107 12.20 -1.36 26.16
CA CYS A 107 10.87 -1.90 25.89
C CYS A 107 9.79 -0.97 26.45
N LYS A 108 9.98 -0.46 27.67
CA LYS A 108 9.05 0.50 28.29
C LYS A 108 8.94 1.78 27.47
N GLU A 109 10.06 2.38 27.06
CA GLU A 109 10.06 3.55 26.17
C GLU A 109 9.36 3.27 24.82
N GLY A 110 9.53 2.06 24.29
CA GLY A 110 8.85 1.60 23.07
C GLY A 110 7.34 1.54 23.24
N ILE A 111 6.86 1.00 24.36
CA ILE A 111 5.43 0.91 24.69
C ILE A 111 4.83 2.31 24.84
N GLU A 112 5.49 3.21 25.58
CA GLU A 112 5.03 4.60 25.76
C GLU A 112 4.91 5.34 24.42
N LYS A 113 5.85 5.12 23.49
CA LYS A 113 5.77 5.68 22.13
C LYS A 113 4.59 5.12 21.35
N VAL A 114 4.33 3.82 21.44
CA VAL A 114 3.18 3.19 20.77
C VAL A 114 1.86 3.71 21.32
N GLU A 115 1.74 3.86 22.64
CA GLU A 115 0.55 4.44 23.27
C GLU A 115 0.33 5.90 22.85
N ALA A 116 1.41 6.70 22.79
CA ALA A 116 1.34 8.07 22.29
C ALA A 116 0.90 8.13 20.81
N MET A 117 1.44 7.24 19.96
CA MET A 117 1.02 7.13 18.56
C MET A 117 -0.44 6.70 18.44
N GLN A 118 -0.91 5.76 19.26
CA GLN A 118 -2.29 5.32 19.28
C GLN A 118 -3.23 6.47 19.67
N GLY A 119 -2.90 7.23 20.72
CA GLY A 119 -3.67 8.41 21.13
C GLY A 119 -3.72 9.47 20.02
N GLY A 120 -2.58 9.77 19.39
CA GLY A 120 -2.51 10.70 18.26
C GLY A 120 -3.28 10.23 17.03
N LEU A 121 -3.28 8.93 16.74
CA LEU A 121 -4.05 8.34 15.64
C LEU A 121 -5.54 8.41 15.94
N SER A 122 -5.98 8.08 17.15
CA SER A 122 -7.39 8.13 17.56
C SER A 122 -7.95 9.55 17.42
N GLY A 123 -7.22 10.57 17.88
CA GLY A 123 -7.65 11.97 17.75
C GLY A 123 -7.74 12.44 16.29
N LYS A 124 -6.81 12.01 15.43
CA LYS A 124 -6.89 12.27 13.98
C LYS A 124 -8.07 11.55 13.34
N LEU A 125 -8.33 10.31 13.75
CA LEU A 125 -9.42 9.50 13.21
C LEU A 125 -10.78 10.10 13.58
N GLU A 126 -10.97 10.59 14.81
CA GLU A 126 -12.17 11.32 15.20
C GLU A 126 -12.36 12.60 14.39
N GLY A 127 -11.29 13.37 14.14
CA GLY A 127 -11.34 14.54 13.28
C GLY A 127 -11.75 14.21 11.84
N VAL A 128 -11.24 13.10 11.30
CA VAL A 128 -11.62 12.62 9.95
C VAL A 128 -13.05 12.09 9.95
N LEU A 129 -13.46 11.29 10.94
CA LEU A 129 -14.83 10.78 11.06
C LEU A 129 -15.86 11.92 11.23
N GLY A 130 -15.48 13.03 11.88
CA GLY A 130 -16.27 14.25 11.94
C GLY A 130 -16.37 15.01 10.62
N ALA A 131 -15.40 14.86 9.71
CA ALA A 131 -15.41 15.40 8.35
C ALA A 131 -16.04 14.44 7.30
N VAL A 132 -16.21 13.16 7.65
CA VAL A 132 -16.86 12.11 6.85
C VAL A 132 -18.39 12.23 6.69
N PRO A 133 -19.20 13.04 7.43
CA PRO A 133 -20.65 13.11 7.21
C PRO A 133 -21.07 13.44 5.78
N HIS A 134 -20.16 14.01 4.98
CA HIS A 134 -20.41 14.37 3.58
C HIS A 134 -19.45 13.70 2.60
N TYR A 135 -18.62 12.74 3.04
CA TYR A 135 -17.73 12.02 2.11
C TYR A 135 -18.52 11.24 1.07
N ASP A 136 -19.63 10.60 1.45
CA ASP A 136 -20.53 9.94 0.51
C ASP A 136 -21.14 10.93 -0.48
N LEU A 137 -21.49 12.13 -0.03
CA LEU A 137 -21.99 13.20 -0.89
C LEU A 137 -20.91 13.67 -1.86
N LEU A 138 -19.70 13.93 -1.37
CA LEU A 138 -18.55 14.34 -2.18
C LEU A 138 -18.18 13.26 -3.21
N ARG A 139 -18.21 11.99 -2.81
CA ARG A 139 -17.97 10.85 -3.69
C ARG A 139 -19.05 10.74 -4.77
N ARG A 140 -20.33 10.88 -4.40
CA ARG A 140 -21.44 10.91 -5.38
C ARG A 140 -21.28 12.07 -6.34
N VAL A 141 -21.03 13.28 -5.85
CA VAL A 141 -20.80 14.47 -6.68
C VAL A 141 -19.60 14.28 -7.60
N TYR A 142 -18.50 13.71 -7.11
CA TYR A 142 -17.31 13.44 -7.92
C TYR A 142 -17.60 12.44 -9.04
N VAL A 143 -18.27 11.32 -8.73
CA VAL A 143 -18.66 10.31 -9.72
C VAL A 143 -19.62 10.92 -10.75
N THR A 144 -20.63 11.66 -10.30
CA THR A 144 -21.58 12.34 -11.20
C THR A 144 -20.87 13.35 -12.10
N ARG A 145 -19.98 14.19 -11.55
CA ARG A 145 -19.20 15.17 -12.34
C ARG A 145 -18.33 14.46 -13.37
N ARG A 146 -17.62 13.40 -12.98
CA ARG A 146 -16.76 12.62 -13.88
C ARG A 146 -17.58 12.01 -15.01
N ASN A 147 -18.72 11.40 -14.70
CA ASN A 147 -19.60 10.81 -15.69
C ASN A 147 -20.17 11.87 -16.62
N LEU A 148 -20.63 13.01 -16.08
CA LEU A 148 -21.15 14.12 -16.88
C LEU A 148 -20.09 14.69 -17.82
N SER A 149 -18.87 14.94 -17.33
CA SER A 149 -17.76 15.39 -18.16
C SER A 149 -17.44 14.40 -19.27
N LYS A 150 -17.47 13.08 -18.99
CA LYS A 150 -17.29 12.06 -20.02
C LYS A 150 -18.41 12.12 -21.06
N THR A 151 -19.67 12.14 -20.63
CA THR A 151 -20.82 12.21 -21.55
C THR A 151 -20.83 13.48 -22.40
N LEU A 152 -20.31 14.60 -21.90
CA LEU A 152 -20.18 15.82 -22.68
C LEU A 152 -19.13 15.68 -23.78
N VAL A 153 -17.99 15.04 -23.49
CA VAL A 153 -16.96 14.76 -24.50
C VAL A 153 -17.49 13.77 -25.54
N ASP A 154 -18.19 12.72 -25.09
CA ASP A 154 -18.79 11.73 -25.98
C ASP A 154 -19.85 12.40 -26.90
N LEU A 155 -20.71 13.25 -26.34
CA LEU A 155 -21.73 13.99 -27.09
C LEU A 155 -21.11 14.98 -28.09
N ASP A 156 -20.06 15.70 -27.68
CA ASP A 156 -19.33 16.60 -28.56
C ASP A 156 -18.78 15.83 -29.77
N SER A 157 -18.22 14.64 -29.57
CA SER A 157 -17.75 13.80 -30.68
C SER A 157 -18.90 13.34 -31.61
N ILE A 158 -20.04 12.94 -31.05
CA ILE A 158 -21.21 12.46 -31.81
C ILE A 158 -21.85 13.58 -32.64
N VAL A 159 -21.85 14.82 -32.15
CA VAL A 159 -22.48 15.96 -32.83
C VAL A 159 -21.50 16.68 -33.75
N ALA A 160 -20.26 16.91 -33.30
CA ALA A 160 -19.27 17.65 -34.06
C ALA A 160 -18.81 16.88 -35.28
N VAL A 161 -18.59 15.55 -35.18
CA VAL A 161 -18.02 14.77 -36.29
C VAL A 161 -18.89 14.81 -37.56
N PRO A 162 -20.20 14.52 -37.51
CA PRO A 162 -21.06 14.61 -38.69
C PRO A 162 -21.25 16.05 -39.20
N THR A 163 -21.17 17.05 -38.31
CA THR A 163 -21.34 18.46 -38.69
C THR A 163 -20.11 18.98 -39.43
N GLU A 164 -18.92 18.71 -38.93
CA GLU A 164 -17.66 19.03 -39.62
C GLU A 164 -17.54 18.24 -40.91
N MET A 165 -17.94 16.96 -40.92
CA MET A 165 -17.98 16.16 -42.15
C MET A 165 -18.80 16.85 -43.25
N LYS A 166 -20.04 17.29 -42.94
CA LYS A 166 -20.90 17.99 -43.91
C LYS A 166 -20.27 19.29 -44.42
N ARG A 167 -19.55 20.02 -43.57
CA ARG A 167 -18.83 21.23 -43.99
C ARG A 167 -17.70 20.91 -44.95
N ILE A 168 -16.94 19.85 -44.67
CA ILE A 168 -15.84 19.41 -45.54
C ILE A 168 -16.40 18.86 -46.87
N GLU A 169 -17.52 18.12 -46.83
CA GLU A 169 -18.22 17.67 -48.04
C GLU A 169 -18.69 18.86 -48.88
N ALA A 170 -19.26 19.90 -48.25
CA ALA A 170 -19.69 21.11 -48.97
C ALA A 170 -18.54 21.80 -49.72
N ILE A 171 -17.33 21.85 -49.17
CA ILE A 171 -16.14 22.42 -49.84
C ILE A 171 -15.79 21.64 -51.12
N LEU A 172 -16.05 20.33 -51.15
CA LEU A 172 -15.78 19.48 -52.32
C LEU A 172 -16.94 19.48 -53.33
N ASP A 173 -18.17 19.63 -52.83
CA ASP A 173 -19.41 19.64 -53.60
C ASP A 173 -19.77 21.04 -54.15
N GLU A 174 -19.11 22.12 -53.69
CA GLU A 174 -19.25 23.47 -54.23
C GLU A 174 -19.14 23.47 -55.77
N GLU A 175 -20.03 24.23 -56.42
CA GLU A 175 -20.08 24.36 -57.87
C GLU A 175 -18.85 25.13 -58.35
N GLY A 176 -17.92 24.42 -58.99
CA GLY A 176 -16.67 24.97 -59.51
C GLY A 176 -15.95 23.98 -60.41
N ASP A 177 -15.04 24.48 -61.23
CA ASP A 177 -14.22 23.66 -62.12
C ASP A 177 -13.43 22.60 -61.32
N GLN A 178 -13.17 21.46 -61.95
CA GLN A 178 -12.45 20.34 -61.33
C GLN A 178 -11.07 20.75 -60.79
N ASP A 179 -10.45 21.76 -61.41
CA ASP A 179 -9.19 22.37 -60.97
C ASP A 179 -9.29 23.02 -59.58
N ALA A 180 -10.40 23.72 -59.31
CA ALA A 180 -10.64 24.35 -58.01
C ALA A 180 -10.84 23.30 -56.91
N LYS A 181 -11.56 22.21 -57.23
CA LYS A 181 -11.78 21.07 -56.32
C LYS A 181 -10.47 20.35 -55.99
N ASP A 182 -9.63 20.13 -57.00
CA ASP A 182 -8.33 19.50 -56.83
C ASP A 182 -7.34 20.42 -56.04
N HIS A 183 -7.56 21.74 -56.05
CA HIS A 183 -6.78 22.69 -55.26
C HIS A 183 -7.17 22.72 -53.76
N ALA A 184 -8.44 22.49 -53.44
CA ALA A 184 -8.95 22.39 -52.06
C ALA A 184 -8.65 21.03 -51.40
N LEU A 185 -8.30 20.01 -52.20
CA LEU A 185 -8.06 18.63 -51.75
C LEU A 185 -7.07 18.48 -50.58
N PRO A 186 -5.94 19.23 -50.49
CA PRO A 186 -5.02 19.14 -49.36
C PRO A 186 -5.61 19.62 -48.04
N GLU A 187 -6.46 20.64 -48.07
CA GLU A 187 -7.13 21.18 -46.88
C GLU A 187 -8.25 20.25 -46.42
N VAL A 188 -9.01 19.71 -47.38
CA VAL A 188 -10.02 18.66 -47.15
C VAL A 188 -9.38 17.44 -46.51
N HIS A 189 -8.27 16.94 -47.05
CA HIS A 189 -7.56 15.77 -46.50
C HIS A 189 -7.01 16.02 -45.10
N LYS A 190 -6.42 17.19 -44.84
CA LYS A 190 -5.96 17.55 -43.49
C LYS A 190 -7.11 17.55 -42.47
N SER A 191 -8.25 18.12 -42.85
CA SER A 191 -9.44 18.18 -42.00
C SER A 191 -10.03 16.79 -41.79
N LEU A 192 -9.98 15.94 -42.82
CA LEU A 192 -10.44 14.56 -42.78
C LEU A 192 -9.58 13.68 -41.85
N MET A 193 -8.25 13.83 -41.89
CA MET A 193 -7.33 13.15 -40.97
C MET A 193 -7.60 13.52 -39.50
N GLN A 194 -7.95 14.78 -39.22
CA GLN A 194 -8.34 15.19 -37.86
C GLN A 194 -9.64 14.52 -37.41
N LEU A 195 -10.56 14.34 -38.36
CA LEU A 195 -11.85 13.72 -38.11
C LEU A 195 -11.72 12.22 -37.87
N GLU A 196 -10.86 11.55 -38.64
CA GLU A 196 -10.48 10.14 -38.46
C GLU A 196 -9.88 9.91 -37.07
N ARG A 197 -8.92 10.73 -36.63
CA ARG A 197 -8.36 10.63 -35.27
C ARG A 197 -9.42 10.78 -34.18
N ARG A 198 -10.42 11.64 -34.39
CA ARG A 198 -11.55 11.80 -33.44
C ARG A 198 -12.47 10.58 -33.45
N GLN A 199 -12.74 10.01 -34.62
CA GLN A 199 -13.47 8.75 -34.76
C GLN A 199 -12.75 7.61 -34.04
N GLU A 200 -11.46 7.42 -34.29
CA GLU A 200 -10.65 6.39 -33.63
C GLU A 200 -10.65 6.55 -32.11
N ALA A 201 -10.50 7.78 -31.62
CA ALA A 201 -10.58 8.07 -30.20
C ALA A 201 -11.96 7.71 -29.60
N ALA A 202 -13.05 8.04 -30.29
CA ALA A 202 -14.41 7.71 -29.87
C ALA A 202 -14.65 6.18 -29.86
N LEU A 203 -14.22 5.48 -30.91
CA LEU A 203 -14.33 4.02 -31.00
C LEU A 203 -13.48 3.30 -29.94
N TYR A 204 -12.28 3.81 -29.66
CA TYR A 204 -11.44 3.29 -28.59
C TYR A 204 -12.08 3.48 -27.22
N GLN A 205 -12.74 4.62 -26.97
CA GLN A 205 -13.45 4.86 -25.71
C GLN A 205 -14.68 3.96 -25.56
N ALA A 206 -15.36 3.63 -26.65
CA ALA A 206 -16.49 2.71 -26.68
C ALA A 206 -16.11 1.22 -26.68
N ARG A 207 -14.81 0.86 -26.63
CA ARG A 207 -14.36 -0.54 -26.70
C ARG A 207 -14.95 -1.47 -25.63
N ALA A 208 -15.37 -0.90 -24.49
CA ALA A 208 -15.91 -1.65 -23.37
C ALA A 208 -17.38 -2.06 -23.57
N SER A 209 -18.11 -1.39 -24.47
CA SER A 209 -19.51 -1.65 -24.76
C SER A 209 -19.68 -1.95 -26.25
N MET A 210 -19.98 -3.20 -26.57
CA MET A 210 -20.15 -3.65 -27.96
C MET A 210 -21.31 -2.92 -28.65
N GLU A 211 -22.37 -2.60 -27.91
CA GLU A 211 -23.54 -1.89 -28.44
C GLU A 211 -23.24 -0.42 -28.75
N GLU A 212 -22.54 0.28 -27.86
CA GLU A 212 -22.09 1.67 -28.09
C GLU A 212 -21.15 1.76 -29.28
N ARG A 213 -20.21 0.81 -29.37
CA ARG A 213 -19.28 0.72 -30.49
C ARG A 213 -20.00 0.53 -31.82
N GLN A 214 -20.95 -0.42 -31.90
CA GLN A 214 -21.72 -0.65 -33.13
C GLN A 214 -22.56 0.57 -33.53
N SER A 215 -23.12 1.28 -32.55
CA SER A 215 -23.88 2.51 -32.81
C SER A 215 -22.98 3.60 -33.41
N LEU A 216 -21.79 3.81 -32.84
CA LEU A 216 -20.79 4.76 -33.36
C LEU A 216 -20.29 4.36 -34.76
N GLU A 217 -19.98 3.09 -34.99
CA GLU A 217 -19.58 2.58 -36.32
C GLU A 217 -20.65 2.87 -37.39
N ARG A 218 -21.94 2.68 -37.07
CA ARG A 218 -23.03 3.03 -37.98
C ARG A 218 -23.12 4.54 -38.25
N GLN A 219 -22.86 5.38 -37.24
CA GLN A 219 -22.89 6.83 -37.39
C GLN A 219 -21.69 7.33 -38.22
N PHE A 220 -20.52 6.75 -38.03
CA PHE A 220 -19.30 7.09 -38.76
C PHE A 220 -19.18 6.42 -40.13
N GLY A 221 -20.04 5.45 -40.48
CA GLY A 221 -19.99 4.80 -41.80
C GLY A 221 -20.14 5.75 -43.01
N LYS A 222 -20.68 6.97 -42.82
CA LYS A 222 -20.66 8.01 -43.86
C LYS A 222 -19.26 8.60 -44.05
N LEU A 223 -18.53 8.79 -42.96
CA LEU A 223 -17.18 9.34 -42.94
C LEU A 223 -16.19 8.42 -43.65
N GLU A 224 -16.27 7.11 -43.41
CA GLU A 224 -15.44 6.11 -44.10
C GLU A 224 -15.64 6.16 -45.63
N ARG A 225 -16.90 6.23 -46.09
CA ARG A 225 -17.18 6.38 -47.53
C ARG A 225 -16.64 7.68 -48.11
N PHE A 226 -16.64 8.75 -47.33
CA PHE A 226 -16.06 10.03 -47.78
C PHE A 226 -14.53 9.96 -47.84
N PHE A 227 -13.91 9.27 -46.90
CA PHE A 227 -12.48 8.95 -46.93
C PHE A 227 -12.08 8.17 -48.18
N ASP A 228 -12.84 7.14 -48.54
CA ASP A 228 -12.60 6.35 -49.74
C ASP A 228 -12.73 7.20 -51.02
N ARG A 229 -13.71 8.12 -51.06
CA ARG A 229 -13.89 9.05 -52.18
C ARG A 229 -12.70 10.00 -52.34
N VAL A 230 -12.24 10.63 -51.26
CA VAL A 230 -11.09 11.55 -51.28
C VAL A 230 -9.81 10.81 -51.63
N SER A 231 -9.59 9.64 -51.01
CA SER A 231 -8.42 8.79 -51.29
C SER A 231 -8.42 8.29 -52.74
N GLY A 232 -9.57 7.85 -53.25
CA GLY A 232 -9.74 7.45 -54.65
C GLY A 232 -9.41 8.59 -55.62
N ARG A 233 -9.78 9.84 -55.29
CA ARG A 233 -9.43 11.02 -56.09
C ARG A 233 -7.92 11.29 -56.09
N ILE A 234 -7.26 11.19 -54.94
CA ILE A 234 -5.80 11.34 -54.82
C ILE A 234 -5.10 10.27 -55.69
N TRP A 235 -5.52 9.01 -55.57
CA TRP A 235 -4.97 7.90 -56.37
C TRP A 235 -5.20 8.08 -57.87
N GLN A 236 -6.33 8.66 -58.26
CA GLN A 236 -6.60 8.98 -59.67
C GLN A 236 -5.62 10.03 -60.21
N ILE A 237 -5.33 11.08 -59.44
CA ILE A 237 -4.33 12.10 -59.80
C ILE A 237 -2.94 11.47 -59.96
N VAL A 238 -2.56 10.60 -59.01
CA VAL A 238 -1.27 9.90 -59.05
C VAL A 238 -1.18 8.92 -60.22
N ARG A 239 -2.25 8.18 -60.52
CA ARG A 239 -2.30 7.25 -61.66
C ARG A 239 -2.17 7.96 -63.00
N ASN A 240 -2.67 9.20 -63.09
CA ASN A 240 -2.59 10.04 -64.28
C ASN A 240 -1.38 10.99 -64.27
N CYS A 241 -0.31 10.65 -63.53
CA CYS A 241 0.83 11.54 -63.28
C CYS A 241 1.47 12.12 -64.55
N THR A 242 1.50 11.38 -65.67
CA THR A 242 2.11 11.85 -66.93
C THR A 242 1.31 13.00 -67.56
N VAL A 243 -0.01 12.95 -67.47
CA VAL A 243 -0.92 13.98 -67.97
C VAL A 243 -0.95 15.16 -67.00
N GLU A 244 -1.05 14.87 -65.69
CA GLU A 244 -1.12 15.91 -64.66
C GLU A 244 0.21 16.66 -64.47
N ALA A 245 1.37 16.02 -64.73
CA ALA A 245 2.66 16.71 -64.71
C ALA A 245 2.79 17.76 -65.81
N GLN A 246 2.13 17.57 -66.95
CA GLN A 246 2.15 18.52 -68.08
C GLN A 246 1.09 19.61 -67.92
N ALA A 247 -0.11 19.25 -67.44
CA ALA A 247 -1.22 20.18 -67.31
C ALA A 247 -1.20 20.98 -66.00
N ARG A 248 -0.99 20.29 -64.86
CA ARG A 248 -1.21 20.84 -63.50
C ARG A 248 -0.18 20.28 -62.49
N PRO A 249 1.13 20.55 -62.64
CA PRO A 249 2.18 19.95 -61.81
C PRO A 249 2.04 20.27 -60.32
N ALA A 250 1.50 21.45 -59.98
CA ALA A 250 1.29 21.86 -58.59
C ALA A 250 0.31 20.96 -57.83
N VAL A 251 -0.72 20.42 -58.50
CA VAL A 251 -1.72 19.51 -57.91
C VAL A 251 -1.09 18.14 -57.65
N LEU A 252 -0.29 17.65 -58.60
CA LEU A 252 0.42 16.37 -58.46
C LEU A 252 1.40 16.40 -57.27
N VAL A 253 2.18 17.47 -57.12
CA VAL A 253 3.10 17.63 -55.99
C VAL A 253 2.34 17.64 -54.66
N LYS A 254 1.22 18.34 -54.58
CA LYS A 254 0.37 18.37 -53.38
C LYS A 254 -0.21 16.99 -53.05
N ALA A 255 -0.68 16.24 -54.05
CA ALA A 255 -1.16 14.87 -53.87
C ALA A 255 -0.06 13.92 -53.35
N LEU A 256 1.16 14.03 -53.91
CA LEU A 256 2.31 13.25 -53.44
C LEU A 256 2.72 13.62 -52.00
N GLN A 257 2.70 14.91 -51.65
CA GLN A 257 2.95 15.37 -50.28
C GLN A 257 1.93 14.85 -49.27
N MET A 258 0.67 14.67 -49.69
CA MET A 258 -0.38 14.09 -48.83
C MET A 258 -0.09 12.62 -48.54
N ILE A 259 0.35 11.85 -49.54
CA ILE A 259 0.73 10.44 -49.39
C ILE A 259 1.98 10.31 -48.50
N GLU A 260 3.03 11.12 -48.75
CA GLU A 260 4.25 11.11 -47.93
C GLU A 260 3.94 11.40 -46.45
N ARG A 261 2.98 12.29 -46.18
CA ARG A 261 2.52 12.61 -44.82
C ARG A 261 1.72 11.50 -44.15
N GLN A 262 1.12 10.58 -44.90
CA GLN A 262 0.39 9.44 -44.35
C GLN A 262 1.30 8.26 -44.02
N GLU A 263 2.43 8.12 -44.73
CA GLU A 263 3.42 7.05 -44.48
C GLU A 263 4.37 7.34 -43.30
N ARG A 264 4.40 8.58 -42.80
CA ARG A 264 5.20 9.00 -41.63
C ARG A 264 4.40 9.01 -40.34
#